data_AF-A0A975SWM8-F1
#
_entry.id   AF-A0A975SWM8-F1
#
_cell.length_a   1.000
_cell.length_b   1.000
_cell.length_c   1.000
_cell.angle_alpha   90.00
_cell.angle_beta   90.00
_cell.angle_gamma   90.00
#
_symmetry.space_group_name_H-M   'P 1'
#
loop_
_entity.id
_entity.type
_entity.pdbx_description
1 polymer ?
#
loop_
_entity_poly.entity_id
_entity_poly.type
_entity_poly.pdbx_seq_one_letter_code
_entity_poly.pdbx_strand_id
1 'polypeptide(L)'
;MAATLTAMALSATALTGLQAPAAAAVDNFTPIAGPVFGDPTAASNEILTRLMDNIKHTPRNGTIRIVGYSFSLGRVADALLAAKRRGVHLQIVLDGHSRAWSPSKRLDAALGSDPTRRDYLVLTKGSARGTRGVTHQKSWSFSKVGQTPYVTMVGSTNLTGYGTEVQYSDMFTYTNRQDVYDAFASIQSRQKFDVALADPYVTRAWTNGFGYFFPDPTATAETDPVVTRINALPSDANTNIRVAQFAWYDTRGIWIANALAAKKAAGATVSAVVGESVGPGVKGILTRAGIPMYPGVFTNKKRIHTKLMLASYLDATGPHVRIWTGSDNWTNQSFRNEDTAVEVGDDLASYNQYLGFYDALITAGLPPVVPPVPPTPAPVQHNTYLTSHVSKTRVHRLRPVYMTGTMSQDYAGRVVKIQRLYRNGTWHTVSATSPLGTSSYKIKVPTGKLGVWQFRTVTAATSSPTLVAGAAVSAPRKVRILR
;
A
#
# COMPACT_ATOMS: atom_id res chain seq x y z
N MET A 1 -78.54 -23.58 -51.17
CA MET A 1 -78.77 -22.47 -50.21
C MET A 1 -77.47 -22.24 -49.46
N ALA A 2 -76.95 -21.01 -49.55
CA ALA A 2 -75.70 -20.58 -48.93
C ALA A 2 -75.92 -20.28 -47.43
N ALA A 3 -74.96 -20.67 -46.58
CA ALA A 3 -74.92 -20.25 -45.18
C ALA A 3 -73.46 -19.97 -44.76
N THR A 4 -73.08 -18.72 -44.95
CA THR A 4 -72.22 -17.86 -44.11
C THR A 4 -71.27 -18.51 -43.09
N LEU A 5 -69.96 -18.41 -43.35
CA LEU A 5 -68.89 -18.48 -42.34
C LEU A 5 -68.91 -17.22 -41.46
N THR A 6 -68.94 -17.40 -40.14
CA THR A 6 -68.72 -16.35 -39.14
C THR A 6 -67.24 -16.39 -38.73
N ALA A 7 -66.49 -15.32 -39.01
CA ALA A 7 -65.10 -15.17 -38.59
C ALA A 7 -65.02 -14.80 -37.10
N MET A 8 -64.42 -15.66 -36.28
CA MET A 8 -63.99 -15.32 -34.92
C MET A 8 -62.67 -14.54 -35.00
N ALA A 9 -62.68 -13.30 -34.51
CA ALA A 9 -61.48 -12.50 -34.33
C ALA A 9 -60.68 -13.04 -33.12
N LEU A 10 -59.48 -13.57 -33.37
CA LEU A 10 -58.49 -13.82 -32.32
C LEU A 10 -57.84 -12.49 -31.92
N SER A 11 -58.07 -12.06 -30.68
CA SER A 11 -57.32 -10.99 -30.05
C SER A 11 -55.87 -11.44 -29.80
N ALA A 12 -54.91 -10.85 -30.52
CA ALA A 12 -53.49 -11.07 -30.29
C ALA A 12 -53.05 -10.34 -29.01
N THR A 13 -52.81 -11.10 -27.95
CA THR A 13 -52.18 -10.61 -26.72
C THR A 13 -50.73 -10.24 -27.04
N ALA A 14 -50.39 -8.95 -26.95
CA ALA A 14 -49.03 -8.47 -27.11
C ALA A 14 -48.15 -9.02 -25.98
N LEU A 15 -47.32 -10.02 -26.29
CA LEU A 15 -46.18 -10.40 -25.46
C LEU A 15 -45.19 -9.24 -25.47
N THR A 16 -45.20 -8.44 -24.41
CA THR A 16 -44.12 -7.52 -24.09
C THR A 16 -42.83 -8.32 -23.97
N GLY A 17 -41.92 -8.14 -24.93
CA GLY A 17 -40.63 -8.81 -24.95
C GLY A 17 -39.85 -8.53 -23.67
N LEU A 18 -39.65 -9.55 -22.86
CA LEU A 18 -38.61 -9.57 -21.82
C LEU A 18 -37.26 -9.41 -22.53
N GLN A 19 -36.71 -8.20 -22.55
CA GLN A 19 -35.31 -8.00 -22.90
C GLN A 19 -34.48 -8.84 -21.92
N ALA A 20 -33.72 -9.80 -22.46
CA ALA A 20 -32.73 -10.52 -21.70
C ALA A 20 -31.81 -9.50 -21.00
N PRO A 21 -31.51 -9.65 -19.70
CA PRO A 21 -30.61 -8.73 -19.02
C PRO A 21 -29.30 -8.68 -19.78
N ALA A 22 -28.87 -7.47 -20.16
CA ALA A 22 -27.59 -7.25 -20.81
C ALA A 22 -26.50 -7.98 -20.02
N ALA A 23 -25.73 -8.85 -20.68
CA ALA A 23 -24.63 -9.55 -20.05
C ALA A 23 -23.72 -8.51 -19.39
N ALA A 24 -23.52 -8.64 -18.08
CA ALA A 24 -22.68 -7.70 -17.34
C ALA A 24 -21.30 -7.63 -18.01
N ALA A 25 -20.83 -6.42 -18.29
CA ALA A 25 -19.52 -6.21 -18.90
C ALA A 25 -18.44 -6.93 -18.08
N VAL A 26 -17.56 -7.68 -18.77
CA VAL A 26 -16.49 -8.43 -18.15
C VAL A 26 -15.51 -7.46 -17.50
N ASP A 27 -15.28 -7.64 -16.19
CA ASP A 27 -14.26 -6.88 -15.48
C ASP A 27 -12.87 -7.41 -15.83
N ASN A 28 -12.09 -6.58 -16.53
CA ASN A 28 -10.75 -6.88 -17.02
C ASN A 28 -9.64 -6.46 -16.03
N PHE A 29 -9.99 -6.03 -14.82
CA PHE A 29 -8.99 -5.74 -13.79
C PHE A 29 -8.15 -6.99 -13.47
N THR A 30 -6.84 -6.79 -13.35
CA THR A 30 -5.89 -7.84 -12.97
C THR A 30 -5.17 -7.42 -11.68
N PRO A 31 -5.28 -8.18 -10.58
CA PRO A 31 -4.54 -7.90 -9.36
C PRO A 31 -3.04 -8.09 -9.60
N ILE A 32 -2.22 -7.27 -8.94
CA ILE A 32 -0.77 -7.38 -9.05
C ILE A 32 -0.24 -8.37 -8.02
N ALA A 33 0.44 -9.40 -8.51
CA ALA A 33 1.12 -10.41 -7.69
C ALA A 33 2.48 -9.92 -7.19
N GLY A 34 3.02 -10.59 -6.17
CA GLY A 34 4.33 -10.34 -5.60
C GLY A 34 4.33 -9.37 -4.41
N PRO A 35 5.50 -8.83 -4.04
CA PRO A 35 5.68 -7.93 -2.93
C PRO A 35 4.93 -6.61 -3.14
N VAL A 36 4.38 -6.07 -2.06
CA VAL A 36 3.83 -4.72 -2.03
C VAL A 36 4.19 -4.06 -0.71
N PHE A 37 4.61 -2.80 -0.78
CA PHE A 37 5.20 -2.07 0.35
C PHE A 37 4.32 -0.89 0.76
N GLY A 38 4.11 -0.75 2.06
CA GLY A 38 3.48 0.42 2.65
C GLY A 38 4.58 1.38 3.03
N ASP A 39 4.69 2.49 2.32
CA ASP A 39 5.60 3.58 2.64
C ASP A 39 4.79 4.75 3.24
N PRO A 40 4.98 5.09 4.53
CA PRO A 40 4.26 6.17 5.19
C PRO A 40 4.74 7.58 4.80
N THR A 41 5.74 7.68 3.91
CA THR A 41 6.23 8.94 3.31
C THR A 41 5.72 9.15 1.89
N ALA A 42 5.20 8.10 1.25
CA ALA A 42 4.59 8.18 -0.06
C ALA A 42 3.24 8.91 -0.01
N ALA A 43 2.83 9.49 -1.15
CA ALA A 43 1.54 10.19 -1.28
C ALA A 43 0.33 9.26 -1.08
N SER A 44 0.51 7.96 -1.33
CA SER A 44 -0.49 6.91 -1.13
C SER A 44 0.17 5.66 -0.56
N ASN A 45 -0.55 4.96 0.33
CA ASN A 45 -0.12 3.67 0.84
C ASN A 45 -0.49 2.57 -0.18
N GLU A 46 0.51 1.99 -0.83
CA GLU A 46 0.30 1.07 -1.94
C GLU A 46 -0.42 -0.21 -1.53
N ILE A 47 -0.10 -0.78 -0.37
CA ILE A 47 -0.77 -1.97 0.18
C ILE A 47 -2.28 -1.74 0.27
N LEU A 48 -2.66 -0.56 0.77
CA LEU A 48 -4.05 -0.20 0.89
C LEU A 48 -4.70 0.08 -0.46
N THR A 49 -4.00 0.71 -1.40
CA THR A 49 -4.47 0.85 -2.79
C THR A 49 -4.80 -0.52 -3.37
N ARG A 50 -3.88 -1.49 -3.29
CA ARG A 50 -4.08 -2.87 -3.78
C ARG A 50 -5.25 -3.57 -3.10
N LEU A 51 -5.37 -3.45 -1.77
CA LEU A 51 -6.50 -4.02 -1.05
C LEU A 51 -7.83 -3.44 -1.52
N MET A 52 -7.91 -2.12 -1.65
CA MET A 52 -9.13 -1.42 -2.06
C MET A 52 -9.53 -1.79 -3.50
N ASP A 53 -8.56 -1.89 -4.41
CA ASP A 53 -8.80 -2.36 -5.77
C ASP A 53 -9.30 -3.81 -5.79
N ASN A 54 -8.66 -4.71 -5.03
CA ASN A 54 -9.09 -6.11 -4.93
C ASN A 54 -10.54 -6.23 -4.38
N ILE A 55 -10.89 -5.46 -3.35
CA ILE A 55 -12.28 -5.42 -2.83
C ILE A 55 -13.25 -4.89 -3.89
N LYS A 56 -12.88 -3.82 -4.59
CA LYS A 56 -13.72 -3.19 -5.62
C LYS A 56 -14.00 -4.17 -6.78
N HIS A 57 -12.98 -4.90 -7.21
CA HIS A 57 -13.01 -5.79 -8.35
C HIS A 57 -13.37 -7.24 -8.00
N THR A 58 -13.72 -7.55 -6.75
CA THR A 58 -14.30 -8.85 -6.41
C THR A 58 -15.73 -8.94 -7.00
N PRO A 59 -16.02 -9.93 -7.86
CA PRO A 59 -17.31 -10.04 -8.53
C PRO A 59 -18.40 -10.57 -7.58
N ARG A 60 -19.67 -10.36 -7.96
CA ARG A 60 -20.83 -10.94 -7.27
C ARG A 60 -20.66 -12.45 -7.08
N ASN A 61 -21.13 -12.98 -5.95
CA ASN A 61 -20.93 -14.36 -5.48
C ASN A 61 -19.47 -14.72 -5.15
N GLY A 62 -18.51 -13.81 -5.36
CA GLY A 62 -17.16 -13.95 -4.84
C GLY A 62 -17.15 -13.87 -3.31
N THR A 63 -16.09 -14.36 -2.69
CA THR A 63 -15.88 -14.33 -1.23
C THR A 63 -14.61 -13.58 -0.90
N ILE A 64 -14.69 -12.66 0.06
CA ILE A 64 -13.56 -11.98 0.69
C ILE A 64 -13.42 -12.50 2.12
N ARG A 65 -12.23 -13.00 2.47
CA ARG A 65 -11.88 -13.35 3.84
C ARG A 65 -10.82 -12.42 4.38
N ILE A 66 -11.00 -11.98 5.62
CA ILE A 66 -10.02 -11.15 6.33
C ILE A 66 -9.77 -11.78 7.69
N VAL A 67 -8.49 -11.97 8.02
CA VAL A 67 -8.02 -12.25 9.37
C VAL A 67 -7.09 -11.11 9.75
N GLY A 68 -7.41 -10.40 10.84
CA GLY A 68 -6.75 -9.14 11.17
C GLY A 68 -6.60 -8.90 12.67
N TYR A 69 -5.48 -8.34 13.09
CA TYR A 69 -5.33 -7.84 14.45
C TYR A 69 -6.13 -6.56 14.67
N SER A 70 -5.65 -5.43 14.14
CA SER A 70 -6.28 -4.13 14.34
C SER A 70 -6.99 -3.63 13.08
N PHE A 71 -8.23 -3.16 13.24
CA PHE A 71 -9.06 -2.64 12.15
C PHE A 71 -9.76 -1.31 12.51
N SER A 72 -9.20 -0.19 12.07
CA SER A 72 -9.74 1.15 12.33
C SER A 72 -9.96 1.99 11.05
N LEU A 73 -9.72 1.44 9.87
CA LEU A 73 -9.87 2.17 8.60
C LEU A 73 -11.32 2.20 8.10
N GLY A 74 -11.98 3.35 8.23
CA GLY A 74 -13.35 3.56 7.76
C GLY A 74 -13.53 3.28 6.26
N ARG A 75 -12.60 3.75 5.42
CA ARG A 75 -12.64 3.53 3.97
C ARG A 75 -12.63 2.05 3.57
N VAL A 76 -11.92 1.20 4.31
CA VAL A 76 -11.91 -0.25 4.04
C VAL A 76 -13.25 -0.87 4.40
N ALA A 77 -13.83 -0.51 5.56
CA ALA A 77 -15.18 -0.95 5.91
C ALA A 77 -16.23 -0.48 4.88
N ASP A 78 -16.11 0.74 4.36
CA ASP A 78 -17.03 1.26 3.34
C ASP A 78 -16.94 0.46 2.04
N ALA A 79 -15.72 0.12 1.60
CA ALA A 79 -15.49 -0.71 0.43
C ALA A 79 -16.02 -2.13 0.61
N LEU A 80 -15.81 -2.74 1.78
CA LEU A 80 -16.36 -4.06 2.11
C LEU A 80 -17.89 -4.03 2.11
N LEU A 81 -18.52 -3.09 2.79
CA LEU A 81 -19.98 -2.95 2.78
C LEU A 81 -20.53 -2.69 1.37
N ALA A 82 -19.81 -1.94 0.53
CA ALA A 82 -20.14 -1.79 -0.88
C ALA A 82 -20.03 -3.12 -1.64
N ALA A 83 -19.00 -3.93 -1.39
CA ALA A 83 -18.88 -5.27 -1.97
C ALA A 83 -20.04 -6.18 -1.54
N LYS A 84 -20.42 -6.18 -0.26
CA LYS A 84 -21.60 -6.90 0.22
C LYS A 84 -22.87 -6.49 -0.51
N ARG A 85 -23.12 -5.19 -0.70
CA ARG A 85 -24.27 -4.70 -1.48
C ARG A 85 -24.27 -5.17 -2.93
N ARG A 86 -23.10 -5.40 -3.54
CA ARG A 86 -22.97 -6.02 -4.89
C ARG A 86 -23.24 -7.53 -4.89
N GLY A 87 -23.34 -8.16 -3.72
CA GLY A 87 -23.55 -9.60 -3.55
C GLY A 87 -22.25 -10.39 -3.35
N VAL A 88 -21.18 -9.74 -2.86
CA VAL A 88 -19.95 -10.42 -2.42
C VAL A 88 -20.12 -10.92 -0.99
N HIS A 89 -19.65 -12.13 -0.71
CA HIS A 89 -19.65 -12.70 0.63
C HIS A 89 -18.46 -12.24 1.46
N LEU A 90 -18.69 -11.86 2.72
CA LEU A 90 -17.67 -11.34 3.63
C LEU A 90 -17.52 -12.23 4.85
N GLN A 91 -16.32 -12.77 5.05
CA GLN A 91 -15.99 -13.66 6.16
C GLN A 91 -14.81 -13.11 6.94
N ILE A 92 -15.08 -12.41 8.04
CA ILE A 92 -14.08 -11.60 8.73
C ILE A 92 -13.86 -12.15 10.15
N VAL A 93 -12.59 -12.33 10.53
CA VAL A 93 -12.16 -12.65 11.89
C VAL A 93 -11.19 -11.55 12.32
N LEU A 94 -11.51 -10.82 13.37
CA LEU A 94 -10.64 -9.79 13.93
C LEU A 94 -10.35 -10.06 15.39
N ASP A 95 -9.23 -9.53 15.88
CA ASP A 95 -9.02 -9.48 17.31
C ASP A 95 -10.11 -8.67 18.03
N GLY A 96 -10.50 -9.14 19.21
CA GLY A 96 -11.57 -8.56 20.02
C GLY A 96 -11.40 -7.07 20.34
N HIS A 97 -10.17 -6.55 20.42
CA HIS A 97 -9.97 -5.11 20.68
C HIS A 97 -10.54 -4.24 19.56
N SER A 98 -10.66 -4.77 18.34
CA SER A 98 -11.23 -4.05 17.20
C SER A 98 -12.70 -3.67 17.41
N ARG A 99 -13.40 -4.27 18.39
CA ARG A 99 -14.77 -3.92 18.81
C ARG A 99 -14.92 -2.45 19.21
N ALA A 100 -13.85 -1.83 19.70
CA ALA A 100 -13.87 -0.44 20.13
C ALA A 100 -14.10 0.55 18.97
N TRP A 101 -13.76 0.16 17.73
CA TRP A 101 -13.71 1.08 16.60
C TRP A 101 -14.98 1.04 15.73
N SER A 102 -15.39 2.22 15.25
CA SER A 102 -16.57 2.41 14.40
C SER A 102 -16.61 1.50 13.15
N PRO A 103 -15.52 1.32 12.39
CA PRO A 103 -15.52 0.43 11.22
C PRO A 103 -15.94 -1.01 11.53
N SER A 104 -15.45 -1.59 12.64
CA SER A 104 -15.82 -2.93 13.08
C SER A 104 -17.30 -3.00 13.49
N LYS A 105 -17.81 -2.00 14.23
CA LYS A 105 -19.22 -1.94 14.65
C LYS A 105 -20.17 -1.91 13.45
N ARG A 106 -19.81 -1.19 12.39
CA ARG A 106 -20.62 -1.11 11.15
C ARG A 106 -20.62 -2.43 10.39
N LEU A 107 -19.48 -3.12 10.33
CA LEU A 107 -19.40 -4.45 9.72
C LEU A 107 -20.19 -5.47 10.55
N ASP A 108 -20.06 -5.45 11.88
CA ASP A 108 -20.80 -6.32 12.79
C ASP A 108 -22.32 -6.20 12.56
N ALA A 109 -22.84 -4.97 12.55
CA ALA A 109 -24.26 -4.70 12.30
C ALA A 109 -24.75 -5.19 10.93
N ALA A 110 -23.89 -5.24 9.92
CA ALA A 110 -24.25 -5.65 8.56
C ALA A 110 -24.05 -7.15 8.28
N LEU A 111 -23.15 -7.81 9.00
CA LEU A 111 -22.76 -9.20 8.76
C LEU A 111 -23.39 -10.15 9.79
N GLY A 112 -23.55 -9.71 11.03
CA GLY A 112 -23.78 -10.58 12.17
C GLY A 112 -22.53 -11.36 12.56
N SER A 113 -22.61 -12.05 13.69
CA SER A 113 -21.47 -12.73 14.32
C SER A 113 -21.55 -14.25 14.30
N ASP A 114 -22.58 -14.82 13.67
CA ASP A 114 -22.75 -16.28 13.55
C ASP A 114 -21.81 -16.86 12.47
N PRO A 115 -20.76 -17.62 12.85
CA PRO A 115 -19.75 -18.12 11.91
C PRO A 115 -20.25 -19.25 11.01
N THR A 116 -21.49 -19.73 11.19
CA THR A 116 -22.13 -20.71 10.31
C THR A 116 -22.82 -20.07 9.10
N ARG A 117 -23.02 -18.74 9.13
CA ARG A 117 -23.60 -17.98 8.03
C ARG A 117 -22.59 -17.79 6.91
N ARG A 118 -23.08 -17.43 5.72
CA ARG A 118 -22.23 -17.11 4.56
C ARG A 118 -21.40 -15.85 4.78
N ASP A 119 -22.00 -14.88 5.46
CA ASP A 119 -21.41 -13.61 5.85
C ASP A 119 -21.29 -13.57 7.37
N TYR A 120 -20.15 -13.14 7.90
CA TYR A 120 -19.97 -12.96 9.35
C TYR A 120 -18.79 -12.03 9.68
N LEU A 121 -18.85 -11.44 10.87
CA LEU A 121 -17.72 -10.86 11.58
C LEU A 121 -17.57 -11.55 12.95
N VAL A 122 -16.43 -12.18 13.17
CA VAL A 122 -16.05 -12.75 14.47
C VAL A 122 -15.03 -11.83 15.12
N LEU A 123 -15.32 -11.36 16.33
CA LEU A 123 -14.41 -10.60 17.17
C LEU A 123 -13.91 -11.53 18.28
N THR A 124 -12.67 -12.01 18.15
CA THR A 124 -12.12 -13.07 18.99
C THR A 124 -11.93 -12.64 20.43
N LYS A 125 -12.04 -13.57 21.37
CA LYS A 125 -11.74 -13.34 22.79
C LYS A 125 -10.24 -13.49 23.09
N GLY A 126 -9.52 -14.23 22.26
CA GLY A 126 -8.08 -14.43 22.34
C GLY A 126 -7.48 -14.68 20.97
N SER A 127 -6.57 -15.64 20.87
CA SER A 127 -5.86 -16.02 19.65
C SER A 127 -6.62 -16.98 18.73
N ALA A 128 -7.95 -16.94 18.72
CA ALA A 128 -8.87 -17.74 17.89
C ALA A 128 -8.78 -19.28 18.06
N ARG A 129 -7.58 -19.86 18.02
CA ARG A 129 -7.29 -21.28 18.13
C ARG A 129 -6.44 -21.64 19.36
N GLY A 130 -5.88 -20.65 20.07
CA GLY A 130 -5.11 -20.86 21.30
C GLY A 130 -5.90 -20.59 22.59
N THR A 131 -5.29 -20.95 23.72
CA THR A 131 -5.88 -20.76 25.06
C THR A 131 -5.69 -19.35 25.64
N ARG A 132 -4.72 -18.59 25.11
CA ARG A 132 -4.36 -17.22 25.50
C ARG A 132 -3.77 -16.49 24.30
N GLY A 133 -3.53 -15.19 24.41
CA GLY A 133 -2.94 -14.38 23.33
C GLY A 133 -3.99 -13.62 22.55
N VAL A 134 -3.64 -13.18 21.35
CA VAL A 134 -4.48 -12.32 20.50
C VAL A 134 -4.50 -12.83 19.06
N THR A 135 -5.51 -12.43 18.30
CA THR A 135 -5.55 -12.69 16.86
C THR A 135 -4.57 -11.76 16.15
N HIS A 136 -3.33 -12.18 15.91
CA HIS A 136 -2.29 -11.28 15.40
C HIS A 136 -1.98 -11.45 13.90
N GLN A 137 -2.79 -12.18 13.14
CA GLN A 137 -2.60 -12.37 11.71
C GLN A 137 -2.99 -11.12 10.91
N LYS A 138 -2.41 -10.96 9.72
CA LYS A 138 -2.78 -9.95 8.72
C LYS A 138 -2.81 -10.61 7.36
N SER A 139 -3.96 -11.18 7.01
CA SER A 139 -4.14 -11.83 5.72
C SER A 139 -5.52 -11.55 5.14
N TRP A 140 -5.57 -11.33 3.83
CA TRP A 140 -6.79 -11.06 3.08
C TRP A 140 -6.83 -11.97 1.87
N SER A 141 -7.91 -12.71 1.68
CA SER A 141 -8.06 -13.57 0.50
C SER A 141 -9.36 -13.31 -0.23
N PHE A 142 -9.32 -13.51 -1.54
CA PHE A 142 -10.40 -13.24 -2.47
C PHE A 142 -10.55 -14.48 -3.34
N SER A 143 -11.76 -15.02 -3.42
CA SER A 143 -12.01 -16.17 -4.30
C SER A 143 -11.73 -15.82 -5.76
N LYS A 144 -11.99 -14.56 -6.15
CA LYS A 144 -11.74 -14.01 -7.48
C LYS A 144 -11.65 -12.48 -7.42
N VAL A 145 -10.77 -11.88 -8.22
CA VAL A 145 -10.63 -10.43 -8.43
C VAL A 145 -10.55 -10.17 -9.93
N GLY A 146 -11.49 -9.41 -10.49
CA GLY A 146 -11.69 -9.33 -11.94
C GLY A 146 -11.88 -10.74 -12.51
N GLN A 147 -10.99 -11.16 -13.41
CA GLN A 147 -10.95 -12.55 -13.90
C GLN A 147 -9.98 -13.49 -13.15
N THR A 148 -9.18 -12.96 -12.22
CA THR A 148 -8.11 -13.73 -11.57
C THR A 148 -8.62 -14.45 -10.31
N PRO A 149 -8.67 -15.80 -10.29
CA PRO A 149 -9.05 -16.55 -9.10
C PRO A 149 -7.94 -16.59 -8.05
N TYR A 150 -8.33 -16.97 -6.82
CA TYR A 150 -7.42 -17.35 -5.73
C TYR A 150 -6.31 -16.32 -5.46
N VAL A 151 -6.74 -15.16 -4.95
CA VAL A 151 -5.84 -14.07 -4.58
C VAL A 151 -5.69 -14.05 -3.06
N THR A 152 -4.46 -14.11 -2.56
CA THR A 152 -4.16 -14.06 -1.12
C THR A 152 -3.06 -13.06 -0.86
N MET A 153 -3.34 -12.09 0.02
CA MET A 153 -2.38 -11.13 0.56
C MET A 153 -2.05 -11.52 1.99
N VAL A 154 -0.77 -11.57 2.36
CA VAL A 154 -0.30 -11.84 3.72
C VAL A 154 0.94 -11.02 4.05
N GLY A 155 1.07 -10.55 5.29
CA GLY A 155 2.24 -9.78 5.70
C GLY A 155 2.03 -9.07 7.03
N SER A 156 2.50 -7.84 7.11
CA SER A 156 2.75 -7.14 8.38
C SER A 156 1.82 -5.93 8.64
N THR A 157 0.95 -5.57 7.69
CA THR A 157 0.14 -4.35 7.73
C THR A 157 -1.15 -4.50 8.54
N ASN A 158 -1.24 -3.76 9.64
CA ASN A 158 -2.52 -3.54 10.33
C ASN A 158 -3.40 -2.57 9.52
N LEU A 159 -4.71 -2.81 9.49
CA LEU A 159 -5.68 -1.93 8.83
C LEU A 159 -6.10 -0.78 9.73
N THR A 160 -5.12 0.01 10.16
CA THR A 160 -5.30 1.21 11.00
C THR A 160 -4.63 2.42 10.38
N GLY A 161 -5.08 3.62 10.76
CA GLY A 161 -4.42 4.87 10.32
C GLY A 161 -2.94 4.87 10.69
N TYR A 162 -2.61 4.51 11.93
CA TYR A 162 -1.23 4.38 12.39
C TYR A 162 -0.42 3.37 11.55
N GLY A 163 -1.01 2.20 11.26
CA GLY A 163 -0.37 1.17 10.44
C GLY A 163 -0.10 1.60 8.99
N THR A 164 -0.94 2.47 8.43
CA THR A 164 -0.80 2.89 7.03
C THR A 164 -0.11 4.24 6.85
N GLU A 165 -0.08 5.08 7.88
CA GLU A 165 0.41 6.47 7.81
C GLU A 165 1.70 6.68 8.60
N VAL A 166 2.09 5.78 9.50
CA VAL A 166 3.31 5.92 10.32
C VAL A 166 4.31 4.79 10.08
N GLN A 167 3.83 3.62 9.67
CA GLN A 167 4.62 2.40 9.65
C GLN A 167 4.99 1.97 8.23
N TYR A 168 6.28 1.71 8.01
CA TYR A 168 6.72 0.93 6.86
C TYR A 168 6.31 -0.52 7.06
N SER A 169 5.58 -1.08 6.11
CA SER A 169 5.10 -2.47 6.19
C SER A 169 5.16 -3.13 4.83
N ASP A 170 4.89 -4.42 4.79
CA ASP A 170 4.95 -5.22 3.59
C ASP A 170 3.83 -6.26 3.58
N MET A 171 3.38 -6.61 2.38
CA MET A 171 2.53 -7.77 2.13
C MET A 171 3.06 -8.49 0.88
N PHE A 172 2.81 -9.79 0.80
CA PHE A 172 3.01 -10.57 -0.41
C PHE A 172 1.65 -10.98 -0.98
N THR A 173 1.45 -10.75 -2.29
CA THR A 173 0.22 -11.10 -3.00
C THR A 173 0.45 -12.33 -3.88
N TYR A 174 -0.22 -13.43 -3.55
CA TYR A 174 -0.36 -14.58 -4.43
C TYR A 174 -1.58 -14.39 -5.33
N THR A 175 -1.49 -14.78 -6.59
CA THR A 175 -2.61 -14.80 -7.56
C THR A 175 -2.61 -16.12 -8.31
N ASN A 176 -3.78 -16.63 -8.70
CA ASN A 176 -3.91 -17.95 -9.34
C ASN A 176 -3.30 -19.09 -8.51
N ARG A 177 -3.24 -18.95 -7.19
CA ARG A 177 -2.62 -19.91 -6.26
C ARG A 177 -3.67 -20.53 -5.36
N GLN A 178 -4.37 -21.53 -5.90
CA GLN A 178 -5.41 -22.26 -5.16
C GLN A 178 -4.84 -22.94 -3.92
N ASP A 179 -3.66 -23.54 -4.02
CA ASP A 179 -2.94 -24.17 -2.91
C ASP A 179 -2.73 -23.21 -1.72
N VAL A 180 -2.29 -21.97 -1.98
CA VAL A 180 -2.14 -20.94 -0.95
C VAL A 180 -3.51 -20.47 -0.43
N TYR A 181 -4.47 -20.22 -1.32
CA TYR A 181 -5.81 -19.80 -0.95
C TYR A 181 -6.51 -20.81 -0.02
N ASP A 182 -6.44 -22.10 -0.36
CA ASP A 182 -7.06 -23.18 0.41
C ASP A 182 -6.35 -23.39 1.76
N ALA A 183 -5.02 -23.21 1.82
CA ALA A 183 -4.28 -23.24 3.08
C ALA A 183 -4.77 -22.17 4.07
N PHE A 184 -4.91 -20.92 3.62
CA PHE A 184 -5.43 -19.83 4.46
C PHE A 184 -6.92 -20.03 4.79
N ALA A 185 -7.73 -20.51 3.84
CA ALA A 185 -9.15 -20.80 4.08
C ALA A 185 -9.35 -21.92 5.13
N SER A 186 -8.51 -22.96 5.11
CA SER A 186 -8.53 -24.08 6.07
C SER A 186 -8.14 -23.64 7.50
N ILE A 187 -7.28 -22.63 7.62
CA ILE A 187 -6.94 -22.04 8.91
C ILE A 187 -8.11 -21.18 9.39
N GLN A 188 -8.63 -20.32 8.52
CA GLN A 188 -9.74 -19.41 8.86
C GLN A 188 -11.05 -20.15 9.20
N SER A 189 -11.30 -21.32 8.60
CA SER A 189 -12.45 -22.17 8.92
C SER A 189 -12.44 -22.68 10.36
N ARG A 190 -11.27 -22.70 11.01
CA ARG A 190 -11.09 -23.02 12.44
C ARG A 190 -11.11 -21.75 13.28
N GLN A 191 -10.39 -20.70 12.86
CA GLN A 191 -10.31 -19.42 13.58
C GLN A 191 -11.70 -18.78 13.81
N LYS A 192 -12.63 -18.90 12.86
CA LYS A 192 -13.95 -18.29 12.97
C LYS A 192 -14.79 -18.79 14.16
N PHE A 193 -14.46 -19.95 14.73
CA PHE A 193 -15.19 -20.47 15.88
C PHE A 193 -14.67 -19.91 17.21
N ASP A 194 -13.46 -19.31 17.23
CA ASP A 194 -12.83 -18.76 18.44
C ASP A 194 -12.81 -19.77 19.61
N VAL A 195 -12.40 -21.01 19.29
CA VAL A 195 -12.30 -22.12 20.24
C VAL A 195 -10.87 -22.64 20.25
N ALA A 196 -10.31 -22.80 21.45
CA ALA A 196 -8.98 -23.36 21.64
C ALA A 196 -8.90 -24.80 21.10
N LEU A 197 -7.84 -25.08 20.38
CA LEU A 197 -7.50 -26.41 19.87
C LEU A 197 -6.38 -27.00 20.72
N ALA A 198 -6.33 -28.34 20.80
CA ALA A 198 -5.23 -29.04 21.46
C ALA A 198 -3.89 -28.74 20.77
N ASP A 199 -3.87 -28.88 19.44
CA ASP A 199 -2.70 -28.65 18.58
C ASP A 199 -3.00 -27.53 17.55
N PRO A 200 -2.90 -26.25 17.96
CA PRO A 200 -3.25 -25.14 17.08
C PRO A 200 -2.19 -24.82 16.02
N TYR A 201 -0.94 -25.25 16.25
CA TYR A 201 0.16 -24.99 15.33
C TYR A 201 0.00 -25.79 14.06
N VAL A 202 0.12 -25.12 12.91
CA VAL A 202 -0.02 -25.76 11.61
C VAL A 202 1.07 -25.24 10.67
N THR A 203 1.71 -26.16 9.94
CA THR A 203 2.50 -25.84 8.76
C THR A 203 1.79 -26.34 7.49
N ARG A 204 2.01 -25.64 6.38
CA ARG A 204 1.48 -25.98 5.06
C ARG A 204 2.53 -25.68 4.00
N ALA A 205 2.94 -26.70 3.26
CA ALA A 205 3.78 -26.55 2.08
C ALA A 205 2.92 -26.29 0.85
N TRP A 206 3.48 -25.57 -0.12
CA TRP A 206 2.90 -25.36 -1.44
C TRP A 206 4.01 -25.22 -2.48
N THR A 207 3.65 -25.10 -3.75
CA THR A 207 4.64 -24.94 -4.81
C THR A 207 5.51 -23.71 -4.53
N ASN A 208 6.83 -23.89 -4.46
CA ASN A 208 7.83 -22.86 -4.22
C ASN A 208 7.61 -22.04 -2.93
N GLY A 209 7.18 -22.69 -1.85
CA GLY A 209 7.09 -22.04 -0.54
C GLY A 209 6.34 -22.85 0.51
N PHE A 210 6.18 -22.26 1.69
CA PHE A 210 5.35 -22.82 2.74
C PHE A 210 4.86 -21.71 3.67
N GLY A 211 3.93 -22.00 4.56
CA GLY A 211 3.55 -21.12 5.65
C GLY A 211 3.39 -21.87 6.96
N TYR A 212 3.60 -21.16 8.06
CA TYR A 212 3.24 -21.63 9.39
C TYR A 212 2.22 -20.69 10.03
N PHE A 213 1.41 -21.28 10.91
CA PHE A 213 0.28 -20.63 11.57
C PHE A 213 0.33 -20.98 13.06
N PHE A 214 0.78 -20.02 13.87
CA PHE A 214 0.70 -20.05 15.32
C PHE A 214 -0.76 -19.91 15.80
N PRO A 215 -1.08 -20.24 17.06
CA PRO A 215 -0.20 -20.50 18.22
C PRO A 215 0.64 -21.78 18.16
N ASP A 216 1.81 -21.77 18.82
CA ASP A 216 2.58 -22.96 19.22
C ASP A 216 3.12 -22.75 20.65
N PRO A 217 2.37 -23.15 21.69
CA PRO A 217 2.80 -22.96 23.07
C PRO A 217 3.92 -23.92 23.49
N THR A 218 4.28 -24.89 22.65
CA THR A 218 5.27 -25.94 22.94
C THR A 218 6.61 -25.71 22.27
N ALA A 219 6.74 -24.64 21.49
CA ALA A 219 7.96 -24.30 20.78
C ALA A 219 9.17 -24.18 21.72
N THR A 220 10.27 -24.80 21.29
CA THR A 220 11.59 -24.76 21.92
C THR A 220 12.56 -24.03 21.00
N ALA A 221 13.83 -23.89 21.39
CA ALA A 221 14.84 -23.32 20.50
C ALA A 221 15.02 -24.19 19.24
N GLU A 222 14.91 -25.51 19.41
CA GLU A 222 15.14 -26.50 18.36
C GLU A 222 13.97 -26.58 17.38
N THR A 223 12.73 -26.40 17.88
CA THR A 223 11.50 -26.50 17.08
C THR A 223 10.94 -25.17 16.62
N ASP A 224 11.51 -24.03 17.05
CA ASP A 224 11.07 -22.72 16.60
C ASP A 224 11.25 -22.54 15.07
N PRO A 225 10.19 -22.19 14.32
CA PRO A 225 10.26 -22.14 12.87
C PRO A 225 11.22 -21.09 12.31
N VAL A 226 11.61 -20.07 13.09
CA VAL A 226 12.60 -19.07 12.68
C VAL A 226 14.01 -19.58 12.95
N VAL A 227 14.25 -20.21 14.11
CA VAL A 227 15.55 -20.86 14.38
C VAL A 227 15.81 -21.99 13.40
N THR A 228 14.84 -22.88 13.17
CA THR A 228 14.98 -23.99 12.22
C THR A 228 15.34 -23.50 10.82
N ARG A 229 14.67 -22.46 10.30
CA ARG A 229 14.98 -21.95 8.95
C ARG A 229 16.34 -21.29 8.86
N ILE A 230 16.77 -20.57 9.91
CA ILE A 230 18.11 -19.99 9.93
C ILE A 230 19.14 -21.11 9.92
N ASN A 231 18.97 -22.12 10.77
CA ASN A 231 19.89 -23.24 10.86
C ASN A 231 20.01 -24.02 9.54
N ALA A 232 18.92 -24.15 8.79
CA ALA A 232 18.87 -24.84 7.50
C ALA A 232 19.65 -24.13 6.36
N LEU A 233 19.95 -22.83 6.46
CA LEU A 233 20.76 -22.13 5.45
C LEU A 233 22.21 -22.65 5.43
N PRO A 234 22.96 -22.53 4.32
CA PRO A 234 24.40 -22.83 4.35
C PRO A 234 25.16 -21.91 5.32
N SER A 235 26.26 -22.41 5.88
CA SER A 235 27.08 -21.72 6.88
C SER A 235 28.44 -21.32 6.29
N ASP A 236 28.43 -20.45 5.28
CA ASP A 236 29.64 -20.02 4.57
C ASP A 236 29.50 -18.60 3.97
N ALA A 237 30.57 -18.13 3.33
CA ALA A 237 30.67 -16.77 2.79
C ALA A 237 29.70 -16.44 1.64
N ASN A 238 29.10 -17.45 1.01
CA ASN A 238 28.10 -17.25 -0.05
C ASN A 238 26.69 -17.02 0.53
N THR A 239 26.48 -17.29 1.82
CA THR A 239 25.21 -17.03 2.48
C THR A 239 25.10 -15.57 2.91
N ASN A 240 24.03 -14.92 2.47
CA ASN A 240 23.67 -13.57 2.86
C ASN A 240 22.30 -13.59 3.53
N ILE A 241 22.18 -12.99 4.71
CA ILE A 241 20.95 -12.91 5.50
C ILE A 241 20.67 -11.45 5.85
N ARG A 242 19.45 -10.98 5.57
CA ARG A 242 18.99 -9.62 5.89
C ARG A 242 17.70 -9.70 6.68
N VAL A 243 17.60 -8.98 7.79
CA VAL A 243 16.45 -9.02 8.70
C VAL A 243 15.90 -7.62 8.91
N ALA A 244 14.61 -7.39 8.69
CA ALA A 244 13.93 -6.16 9.12
C ALA A 244 12.78 -6.53 10.03
N GLN A 245 13.01 -6.41 11.35
CA GLN A 245 12.10 -6.94 12.36
C GLN A 245 11.64 -5.85 13.33
N PHE A 246 10.32 -5.68 13.45
CA PHE A 246 9.69 -4.70 14.32
C PHE A 246 9.93 -4.98 15.81
N ALA A 247 9.68 -6.20 16.23
CA ALA A 247 9.78 -6.61 17.63
C ALA A 247 10.57 -7.92 17.75
N TRP A 248 11.63 -7.88 18.55
CA TRP A 248 12.59 -8.96 18.70
C TRP A 248 13.25 -8.91 20.09
N TYR A 249 12.76 -9.75 21.00
CA TYR A 249 13.18 -9.78 22.40
C TYR A 249 12.70 -11.07 23.08
N ASP A 250 12.87 -11.18 24.39
CA ASP A 250 12.62 -12.38 25.21
C ASP A 250 13.49 -13.59 24.82
N THR A 251 13.26 -14.71 25.49
CA THR A 251 13.94 -16.00 25.29
C THR A 251 13.96 -16.41 23.82
N ARG A 252 12.81 -16.38 23.13
CA ARG A 252 12.73 -16.67 21.69
C ARG A 252 13.63 -15.76 20.86
N GLY A 253 13.61 -14.45 21.16
CA GLY A 253 14.47 -13.50 20.47
C GLY A 253 15.94 -13.80 20.66
N ILE A 254 16.35 -14.23 21.86
CA ILE A 254 17.73 -14.67 22.13
C ILE A 254 18.11 -15.91 21.30
N TRP A 255 17.24 -16.91 21.18
CA TRP A 255 17.48 -18.09 20.34
C TRP A 255 17.75 -17.69 18.89
N ILE A 256 16.90 -16.83 18.33
CA ILE A 256 17.01 -16.37 16.95
C ILE A 256 18.28 -15.53 16.74
N ALA A 257 18.63 -14.66 17.70
CA ALA A 257 19.86 -13.87 17.64
C ALA A 257 21.11 -14.73 17.68
N ASN A 258 21.12 -15.77 18.51
CA ASN A 258 22.23 -16.73 18.57
C ASN A 258 22.36 -17.53 17.27
N ALA A 259 21.26 -17.95 16.64
CA ALA A 259 21.29 -18.64 15.35
C ALA A 259 21.91 -17.77 14.25
N LEU A 260 21.55 -16.48 14.19
CA LEU A 260 22.15 -15.52 13.26
C LEU A 260 23.62 -15.24 13.56
N ALA A 261 23.98 -15.13 14.84
CA ALA A 261 25.38 -14.98 15.27
C ALA A 261 26.22 -16.19 14.87
N ALA A 262 25.68 -17.40 14.99
CA ALA A 262 26.35 -18.62 14.53
C ALA A 262 26.60 -18.61 13.02
N LYS A 263 25.61 -18.17 12.21
CA LYS A 263 25.80 -18.00 10.76
C LYS A 263 26.90 -16.97 10.45
N LYS A 264 26.89 -15.83 11.14
CA LYS A 264 27.92 -14.79 10.99
C LYS A 264 29.32 -15.32 11.34
N ALA A 265 29.43 -16.07 12.44
CA ALA A 265 30.70 -16.68 12.86
C ALA A 265 31.23 -17.72 11.86
N ALA A 266 30.33 -18.42 11.15
CA ALA A 266 30.68 -19.36 10.10
C ALA A 266 31.01 -18.71 8.74
N GLY A 267 30.99 -17.37 8.65
CA GLY A 267 31.38 -16.63 7.45
C GLY A 267 30.23 -16.00 6.67
N ALA A 268 28.97 -16.27 7.02
CA ALA A 268 27.84 -15.64 6.34
C ALA A 268 27.81 -14.11 6.55
N THR A 269 27.29 -13.40 5.56
CA THR A 269 26.99 -11.97 5.71
C THR A 269 25.62 -11.82 6.33
N VAL A 270 25.53 -11.15 7.48
CA VAL A 270 24.27 -10.92 8.19
C VAL A 270 24.14 -9.43 8.50
N SER A 271 22.95 -8.86 8.31
CA SER A 271 22.61 -7.49 8.75
C SER A 271 21.16 -7.39 9.22
N ALA A 272 20.87 -6.39 10.06
CA ALA A 272 19.52 -6.20 10.60
C ALA A 272 19.08 -4.73 10.62
N VAL A 273 17.85 -4.44 10.19
CA VAL A 273 17.11 -3.23 10.54
C VAL A 273 16.29 -3.53 11.81
N VAL A 274 16.64 -2.86 12.91
CA VAL A 274 16.08 -3.12 14.23
C VAL A 274 14.94 -2.16 14.56
N GLY A 275 13.72 -2.69 14.68
CA GLY A 275 12.53 -1.92 14.98
C GLY A 275 12.51 -1.35 16.41
N GLU A 276 11.42 -0.62 16.70
CA GLU A 276 11.21 0.07 17.97
C GLU A 276 11.28 -0.88 19.18
N SER A 277 10.79 -2.11 19.02
CA SER A 277 10.67 -3.08 20.11
C SER A 277 11.74 -4.17 20.05
N VAL A 278 12.99 -3.82 19.71
CA VAL A 278 14.12 -4.76 19.80
C VAL A 278 14.84 -4.60 21.15
N GLY A 279 14.88 -5.70 21.91
CA GLY A 279 15.36 -5.73 23.29
C GLY A 279 16.89 -5.67 23.44
N PRO A 280 17.41 -5.22 24.60
CA PRO A 280 18.84 -5.04 24.83
C PRO A 280 19.65 -6.35 24.74
N GLY A 281 19.09 -7.48 25.19
CA GLY A 281 19.76 -8.79 25.10
C GLY A 281 20.03 -9.22 23.65
N VAL A 282 19.04 -9.03 22.77
CA VAL A 282 19.17 -9.28 21.33
C VAL A 282 20.22 -8.36 20.73
N LYS A 283 20.12 -7.04 20.97
CA LYS A 283 21.11 -6.05 20.49
C LYS A 283 22.52 -6.41 20.93
N GLY A 284 22.70 -6.81 22.19
CA GLY A 284 24.00 -7.22 22.73
C GLY A 284 24.60 -8.43 22.00
N ILE A 285 23.80 -9.43 21.62
CA ILE A 285 24.26 -10.58 20.83
C ILE A 285 24.69 -10.15 19.44
N LEU A 286 23.85 -9.38 18.74
CA LEU A 286 24.15 -8.91 17.38
C LEU A 286 25.42 -8.06 17.35
N THR A 287 25.59 -7.15 18.31
CA THR A 287 26.81 -6.34 18.45
C THR A 287 28.05 -7.21 18.68
N ARG A 288 28.01 -8.16 19.61
CA ARG A 288 29.16 -9.05 19.89
C ARG A 288 29.51 -9.93 18.69
N ALA A 289 28.52 -10.33 17.90
CA ALA A 289 28.71 -11.09 16.67
C ALA A 289 29.22 -10.24 15.49
N GLY A 290 29.35 -8.91 15.65
CA GLY A 290 29.73 -8.01 14.56
C GLY A 290 28.68 -7.92 13.45
N ILE A 291 27.40 -8.12 13.79
CA ILE A 291 26.28 -7.98 12.85
C ILE A 291 25.87 -6.50 12.80
N PRO A 292 25.96 -5.81 11.65
CA PRO A 292 25.51 -4.44 11.51
C PRO A 292 24.02 -4.31 11.82
N MET A 293 23.68 -3.33 12.67
CA MET A 293 22.31 -2.97 13.02
C MET A 293 22.00 -1.55 12.52
N TYR A 294 20.91 -1.40 11.78
CA TYR A 294 20.39 -0.14 11.29
C TYR A 294 19.10 0.23 12.05
N PRO A 295 18.88 1.51 12.38
CA PRO A 295 17.69 1.90 13.13
C PRO A 295 16.43 1.75 12.26
N GLY A 296 15.43 1.05 12.80
CA GLY A 296 14.09 0.94 12.23
C GLY A 296 13.11 1.98 12.76
N VAL A 297 13.58 2.94 13.56
CA VAL A 297 12.85 4.16 13.93
C VAL A 297 13.60 5.34 13.34
N PHE A 298 12.94 6.06 12.45
CA PHE A 298 13.54 7.08 11.61
C PHE A 298 13.44 8.47 12.23
N THR A 299 14.27 9.40 11.77
CA THR A 299 14.34 10.80 12.28
C THR A 299 13.00 11.53 12.16
N ASN A 300 12.22 11.22 11.12
CA ASN A 300 10.86 11.73 10.92
C ASN A 300 9.78 11.04 11.78
N LYS A 301 10.19 10.25 12.79
CA LYS A 301 9.35 9.46 13.71
C LYS A 301 8.55 8.32 13.07
N LYS A 302 8.66 8.13 11.75
CA LYS A 302 8.19 6.93 11.06
C LYS A 302 9.04 5.74 11.50
N ARG A 303 8.52 4.53 11.32
CA ARG A 303 9.20 3.33 11.80
C ARG A 303 8.84 2.11 10.97
N ILE A 304 9.67 1.10 10.98
CA ILE A 304 9.31 -0.20 10.41
C ILE A 304 8.22 -0.85 11.26
N HIS A 305 7.38 -1.65 10.63
CA HIS A 305 6.49 -2.62 11.24
C HIS A 305 6.56 -3.96 10.48
N THR A 306 7.64 -4.19 9.73
CA THR A 306 7.91 -5.42 8.98
C THR A 306 8.26 -6.57 9.91
N LYS A 307 8.10 -7.80 9.39
CA LYS A 307 8.55 -9.07 9.99
C LYS A 307 9.27 -9.85 8.89
N LEU A 308 10.34 -9.25 8.37
CA LEU A 308 10.97 -9.65 7.12
C LEU A 308 12.32 -10.32 7.39
N MET A 309 12.56 -11.43 6.71
CA MET A 309 13.89 -12.03 6.55
C MET A 309 14.10 -12.37 5.07
N LEU A 310 15.28 -12.07 4.55
CA LEU A 310 15.72 -12.42 3.22
C LEU A 310 16.99 -13.26 3.32
N ALA A 311 17.11 -14.26 2.47
CA ALA A 311 18.38 -14.97 2.29
C ALA A 311 18.71 -15.19 0.81
N SER A 312 19.98 -15.06 0.46
CA SER A 312 20.54 -15.56 -0.79
C SER A 312 21.76 -16.41 -0.48
N TYR A 313 21.88 -17.57 -1.11
CA TYR A 313 22.96 -18.51 -0.85
C TYR A 313 23.26 -19.38 -2.08
N LEU A 314 24.36 -20.10 -2.02
CA LEU A 314 24.76 -21.10 -3.00
C LEU A 314 24.80 -22.47 -2.31
N ASP A 315 24.21 -23.48 -2.92
CA ASP A 315 24.39 -24.87 -2.51
C ASP A 315 24.71 -25.78 -3.72
N ALA A 316 24.71 -27.10 -3.51
CA ALA A 316 25.03 -28.08 -4.55
C ALA A 316 24.06 -28.05 -5.76
N THR A 317 22.88 -27.47 -5.60
CA THR A 317 21.84 -27.36 -6.64
C THR A 317 21.85 -26.00 -7.35
N GLY A 318 22.60 -25.02 -6.82
CA GLY A 318 22.83 -23.73 -7.46
C GLY A 318 22.55 -22.53 -6.56
N PRO A 319 22.39 -21.33 -7.15
CA PRO A 319 22.05 -20.12 -6.40
C PRO A 319 20.57 -20.12 -6.02
N HIS A 320 20.29 -19.77 -4.76
CA HIS A 320 18.94 -19.71 -4.22
C HIS A 320 18.64 -18.36 -3.59
N VAL A 321 17.35 -18.01 -3.62
CA VAL A 321 16.81 -16.88 -2.86
C VAL A 321 15.59 -17.30 -2.05
N ARG A 322 15.44 -16.73 -0.86
CA ARG A 322 14.32 -16.99 0.04
C ARG A 322 13.83 -15.69 0.66
N ILE A 323 12.51 -15.57 0.75
CA ILE A 323 11.81 -14.46 1.38
C ILE A 323 10.94 -15.03 2.47
N TRP A 324 11.01 -14.46 3.67
CA TRP A 324 10.05 -14.74 4.73
C TRP A 324 9.39 -13.45 5.19
N THR A 325 8.06 -13.43 5.17
CA THR A 325 7.26 -12.30 5.66
C THR A 325 5.98 -12.76 6.33
N GLY A 326 5.43 -11.94 7.22
CA GLY A 326 4.19 -12.21 7.91
C GLY A 326 3.91 -11.26 9.06
N SER A 327 3.20 -11.77 10.05
CA SER A 327 2.81 -11.04 11.25
C SER A 327 3.64 -11.38 12.49
N ASP A 328 4.43 -12.44 12.42
CA ASP A 328 5.19 -13.05 13.52
C ASP A 328 6.32 -12.16 14.06
N ASN A 329 6.08 -11.55 15.23
CA ASN A 329 7.14 -10.91 16.00
C ASN A 329 8.08 -11.97 16.60
N TRP A 330 9.37 -11.69 16.71
CA TRP A 330 10.34 -12.65 17.25
C TRP A 330 10.43 -12.56 18.78
N THR A 331 9.32 -12.92 19.43
CA THR A 331 9.10 -12.78 20.88
C THR A 331 8.31 -13.98 21.43
N ASN A 332 8.35 -14.19 22.75
CA ASN A 332 7.59 -15.27 23.40
C ASN A 332 6.07 -15.08 23.27
N GLN A 333 5.61 -13.84 23.00
CA GLN A 333 4.18 -13.56 22.83
C GLN A 333 3.60 -14.25 21.59
N SER A 334 4.36 -14.33 20.50
CA SER A 334 3.86 -14.91 19.24
C SER A 334 3.55 -16.41 19.36
N PHE A 335 4.21 -17.14 20.27
CA PHE A 335 3.88 -18.54 20.58
C PHE A 335 2.42 -18.72 21.04
N ARG A 336 1.82 -17.67 21.59
CA ARG A 336 0.41 -17.67 22.03
C ARG A 336 -0.51 -16.95 21.06
N ASN A 337 0.01 -16.16 20.13
CA ASN A 337 -0.80 -15.39 19.22
C ASN A 337 -1.20 -16.22 17.99
N GLU A 338 -2.29 -15.82 17.36
CA GLU A 338 -2.66 -16.26 16.03
C GLU A 338 -1.78 -15.51 15.01
N ASP A 339 -0.53 -15.94 14.86
CA ASP A 339 0.44 -15.32 13.96
C ASP A 339 0.70 -16.22 12.74
N THR A 340 1.12 -15.63 11.63
CA THR A 340 1.54 -16.39 10.44
C THR A 340 2.77 -15.77 9.81
N ALA A 341 3.58 -16.60 9.18
CA ALA A 341 4.51 -16.13 8.16
C ALA A 341 4.60 -17.14 7.02
N VAL A 342 4.94 -16.63 5.84
CA VAL A 342 5.13 -17.40 4.61
C VAL A 342 6.57 -17.33 4.16
N GLU A 343 7.04 -18.43 3.58
CA GLU A 343 8.24 -18.51 2.75
C GLU A 343 7.85 -18.42 1.27
N VAL A 344 8.61 -17.63 0.51
CA VAL A 344 8.63 -17.68 -0.96
C VAL A 344 10.02 -18.12 -1.40
N GLY A 345 10.06 -19.22 -2.15
CA GLY A 345 11.30 -19.83 -2.64
C GLY A 345 11.59 -19.50 -4.09
N ASP A 346 12.84 -19.13 -4.38
CA ASP A 346 13.43 -19.01 -5.73
C ASP A 346 12.66 -18.09 -6.70
N ASP A 347 11.96 -17.09 -6.15
CA ASP A 347 11.41 -15.97 -6.91
C ASP A 347 12.38 -14.77 -6.86
N LEU A 348 13.32 -14.75 -7.81
CA LEU A 348 14.35 -13.71 -7.90
C LEU A 348 13.78 -12.31 -8.13
N ALA A 349 12.69 -12.19 -8.89
CA ALA A 349 12.08 -10.89 -9.17
C ALA A 349 11.45 -10.29 -7.92
N SER A 350 10.73 -11.11 -7.14
CA SER A 350 10.21 -10.69 -5.84
C SER A 350 11.32 -10.43 -4.81
N TYR A 351 12.37 -11.25 -4.81
CA TYR A 351 13.50 -11.08 -3.91
C TYR A 351 14.21 -9.75 -4.14
N ASN A 352 14.47 -9.38 -5.40
CA ASN A 352 15.11 -8.12 -5.75
C ASN A 352 14.25 -6.90 -5.35
N GLN A 353 12.92 -6.99 -5.45
CA GLN A 353 12.02 -5.95 -4.95
C GLN A 353 12.11 -5.78 -3.43
N TYR A 354 12.13 -6.90 -2.69
CA TYR A 354 12.32 -6.87 -1.24
C TYR A 354 13.71 -6.38 -0.83
N LEU A 355 14.75 -6.73 -1.59
CA LEU A 355 16.10 -6.25 -1.38
C LEU A 355 16.17 -4.73 -1.55
N GLY A 356 15.59 -4.20 -2.63
CA GLY A 356 15.49 -2.75 -2.84
C GLY A 356 14.71 -2.05 -1.73
N PHE A 357 13.62 -2.65 -1.24
CA PHE A 357 12.88 -2.13 -0.08
C PHE A 357 13.74 -2.14 1.19
N TYR A 358 14.45 -3.23 1.47
CA TYR A 358 15.36 -3.34 2.61
C TYR A 358 16.48 -2.27 2.57
N ASP A 359 17.08 -2.06 1.41
CA ASP A 359 18.12 -1.06 1.21
C ASP A 359 17.57 0.37 1.37
N ALA A 360 16.33 0.62 0.93
CA ALA A 360 15.64 1.88 1.17
C ALA A 360 15.36 2.12 2.66
N LEU A 361 15.03 1.09 3.45
CA LEU A 361 14.90 1.21 4.91
C LEU A 361 16.23 1.58 5.56
N ILE A 362 17.34 1.00 5.10
CA ILE A 362 18.67 1.39 5.57
C ILE A 362 18.94 2.85 5.23
N THR A 363 18.69 3.27 3.99
CA THR A 363 18.93 4.65 3.55
C THR A 363 18.07 5.65 4.31
N ALA A 364 16.80 5.33 4.58
CA ALA A 364 15.92 6.13 5.42
C ALA A 364 16.36 6.17 6.90
N GLY A 365 17.02 5.09 7.36
CA GLY A 365 17.61 4.91 8.69
C GLY A 365 18.95 5.60 8.88
N LEU A 366 19.67 5.86 7.80
CA LEU A 366 20.81 6.74 7.85
C LEU A 366 20.31 8.15 8.17
N PRO A 367 21.01 8.93 9.01
CA PRO A 367 20.81 10.37 8.99
C PRO A 367 20.90 10.81 7.52
N PRO A 368 20.09 11.77 7.05
CA PRO A 368 20.31 12.33 5.73
C PRO A 368 21.80 12.61 5.64
N VAL A 369 22.48 12.03 4.65
CA VAL A 369 23.91 12.26 4.47
C VAL A 369 24.04 13.76 4.42
N VAL A 370 24.51 14.37 5.52
CA VAL A 370 24.99 15.73 5.49
C VAL A 370 26.20 15.56 4.59
N PRO A 371 26.14 16.05 3.34
CA PRO A 371 27.32 15.95 2.49
C PRO A 371 28.46 16.55 3.31
N PRO A 372 29.67 15.95 3.33
CA PRO A 372 30.82 16.68 3.86
C PRO A 372 30.74 18.07 3.26
N VAL A 373 30.77 19.13 4.08
CA VAL A 373 30.69 20.51 3.59
C VAL A 373 31.73 20.61 2.48
N PRO A 374 31.32 20.62 1.21
CA PRO A 374 32.28 20.84 0.16
C PRO A 374 32.77 22.28 0.37
N PRO A 375 33.99 22.65 -0.06
CA PRO A 375 34.27 24.08 -0.24
C PRO A 375 33.09 24.64 -1.04
N THR A 376 32.40 25.62 -0.46
CA THR A 376 31.09 26.12 -0.88
C THR A 376 30.93 25.97 -2.40
N PRO A 377 30.14 24.99 -2.89
CA PRO A 377 29.84 24.94 -4.30
C PRO A 377 29.06 26.21 -4.63
N ALA A 378 29.41 26.86 -5.74
CA ALA A 378 28.65 27.99 -6.22
C ALA A 378 27.15 27.60 -6.30
N PRO A 379 26.23 28.47 -5.88
CA PRO A 379 24.80 28.17 -5.92
C PRO A 379 24.42 27.68 -7.33
N VAL A 380 23.74 26.55 -7.41
CA VAL A 380 23.13 26.11 -8.67
C VAL A 380 22.12 27.18 -9.06
N GLN A 381 22.46 27.97 -10.07
CA GLN A 381 21.53 28.93 -10.66
C GLN A 381 20.42 28.14 -11.35
N HIS A 382 19.26 28.04 -10.71
CA HIS A 382 18.04 27.71 -11.42
C HIS A 382 17.71 28.91 -12.32
N ASN A 383 17.87 28.75 -13.64
CA ASN A 383 17.41 29.71 -14.63
C ASN A 383 15.88 29.71 -14.66
N THR A 384 15.29 30.36 -13.66
CA THR A 384 13.85 30.57 -13.55
C THR A 384 13.44 31.71 -14.46
N TYR A 385 12.62 31.41 -15.45
CA TYR A 385 12.10 32.43 -16.35
C TYR A 385 10.60 32.24 -16.58
N LEU A 386 9.93 33.37 -16.81
CA LEU A 386 8.58 33.44 -17.31
C LEU A 386 8.53 34.58 -18.34
N THR A 387 8.47 34.23 -19.62
CA THR A 387 8.33 35.21 -20.69
C THR A 387 6.85 35.54 -20.88
N SER A 388 6.59 36.74 -21.41
CA SER A 388 5.24 37.12 -21.82
C SER A 388 5.29 38.07 -23.01
N HIS A 389 4.49 37.76 -24.01
CA HIS A 389 4.27 38.49 -25.24
C HIS A 389 2.79 38.77 -25.38
N VAL A 390 2.46 39.98 -25.83
CA VAL A 390 1.08 40.32 -26.15
C VAL A 390 0.87 40.21 -27.65
N SER A 391 -0.22 39.59 -28.07
CA SER A 391 -0.52 39.39 -29.49
C SER A 391 -0.75 40.70 -30.24
N LYS A 392 -1.20 41.76 -29.56
CA LYS A 392 -1.47 43.10 -30.10
C LYS A 392 -1.27 44.18 -29.03
N THR A 393 -0.59 45.27 -29.36
CA THR A 393 -0.38 46.41 -28.45
C THR A 393 -1.46 47.49 -28.59
N ARG A 394 -2.25 47.46 -29.66
CA ARG A 394 -3.46 48.29 -29.88
C ARG A 394 -4.60 47.38 -30.32
N VAL A 395 -5.75 47.47 -29.67
CA VAL A 395 -6.90 46.60 -29.96
C VAL A 395 -8.23 47.31 -29.75
N HIS A 396 -9.19 47.06 -30.64
CA HIS A 396 -10.58 47.45 -30.43
C HIS A 396 -11.17 46.64 -29.26
N ARG A 397 -11.96 47.25 -28.36
CA ARG A 397 -12.48 46.60 -27.13
C ARG A 397 -13.20 45.26 -27.35
N LEU A 398 -13.81 45.06 -28.52
CA LEU A 398 -14.50 43.81 -28.90
C LEU A 398 -13.61 42.74 -29.55
N ARG A 399 -12.34 43.05 -29.85
CA ARG A 399 -11.41 42.11 -30.49
C ARG A 399 -10.55 41.41 -29.43
N PRO A 400 -10.26 40.11 -29.59
CA PRO A 400 -9.48 39.38 -28.62
C PRO A 400 -8.00 39.81 -28.65
N VAL A 401 -7.40 39.85 -27.47
CA VAL A 401 -5.94 39.92 -27.26
C VAL A 401 -5.54 38.74 -26.40
N TYR A 402 -4.36 38.18 -26.68
CA TYR A 402 -3.80 37.08 -25.93
C TYR A 402 -2.45 37.47 -25.34
N MET A 403 -2.16 36.94 -24.16
CA MET A 403 -0.81 36.83 -23.63
C MET A 403 -0.30 35.42 -23.85
N THR A 404 0.86 35.30 -24.48
CA THR A 404 1.55 34.04 -24.73
C THR A 404 2.96 34.10 -24.18
N GLY A 405 3.50 32.97 -23.75
CA GLY A 405 4.87 32.91 -23.28
C GLY A 405 5.30 31.50 -22.93
N THR A 406 6.54 31.42 -22.48
CA THR A 406 7.21 30.21 -22.03
C THR A 406 7.70 30.36 -20.59
N MET A 407 7.85 29.23 -19.90
CA MET A 407 8.37 29.17 -18.54
C MET A 407 9.36 28.01 -18.36
N SER A 408 10.26 28.12 -17.38
CA SER A 408 11.13 26.99 -17.04
C SER A 408 10.31 25.78 -16.56
N GLN A 409 10.86 24.56 -16.71
CA GLN A 409 10.18 23.32 -16.30
C GLN A 409 9.84 23.30 -14.81
N ASP A 410 10.54 24.07 -13.97
CA ASP A 410 10.27 24.21 -12.52
C ASP A 410 8.87 24.82 -12.21
N TYR A 411 8.19 25.33 -13.24
CA TYR A 411 6.84 25.88 -13.18
C TYR A 411 5.80 25.02 -13.91
N ALA A 412 6.18 23.88 -14.49
CA ALA A 412 5.24 22.94 -15.10
C ALA A 412 4.21 22.45 -14.07
N GLY A 413 2.97 22.24 -14.51
CA GLY A 413 1.85 21.85 -13.63
C GLY A 413 1.28 23.00 -12.79
N ARG A 414 1.73 24.26 -12.96
CA ARG A 414 1.16 25.41 -12.24
C ARG A 414 0.09 26.13 -13.04
N VAL A 415 -0.83 26.76 -12.30
CA VAL A 415 -1.77 27.76 -12.83
C VAL A 415 -1.01 29.02 -13.21
N VAL A 416 -1.24 29.53 -14.43
CA VAL A 416 -0.74 30.83 -14.88
C VAL A 416 -1.87 31.85 -14.87
N LYS A 417 -1.60 33.03 -14.31
CA LYS A 417 -2.56 34.12 -14.13
C LYS A 417 -2.12 35.35 -14.93
N ILE A 418 -3.05 36.07 -15.55
CA ILE A 418 -2.84 37.44 -16.01
C ILE A 418 -3.24 38.39 -14.88
N GLN A 419 -2.32 39.28 -14.50
CA GLN A 419 -2.60 40.40 -13.63
C GLN A 419 -2.64 41.71 -14.41
N ARG A 420 -3.51 42.63 -14.00
CA ARG A 420 -3.61 44.00 -14.51
C ARG A 420 -3.20 44.99 -13.43
N LEU A 421 -2.44 46.01 -13.80
CA LEU A 421 -2.07 47.12 -12.91
C LEU A 421 -3.22 48.14 -12.81
N TYR A 422 -3.55 48.54 -11.59
CA TYR A 422 -4.58 49.54 -11.29
C TYR A 422 -3.94 50.86 -10.85
N ARG A 423 -4.73 51.94 -10.84
CA ARG A 423 -4.24 53.32 -10.57
C ARG A 423 -3.60 53.49 -9.19
N ASN A 424 -4.02 52.70 -8.22
CA ASN A 424 -3.46 52.63 -6.86
C ASN A 424 -2.14 51.83 -6.79
N GLY A 425 -1.57 51.42 -7.93
CA GLY A 425 -0.32 50.66 -7.99
C GLY A 425 -0.46 49.16 -7.75
N THR A 426 -1.66 48.63 -7.50
CA THR A 426 -1.86 47.21 -7.19
C THR A 426 -2.10 46.36 -8.44
N TRP A 427 -1.62 45.12 -8.39
CA TRP A 427 -1.81 44.12 -9.43
C TRP A 427 -2.95 43.17 -9.04
N HIS A 428 -4.01 43.10 -9.85
CA HIS A 428 -5.11 42.17 -9.62
C HIS A 428 -5.19 41.12 -10.72
N THR A 429 -5.45 39.87 -10.35
CA THR A 429 -5.71 38.79 -11.30
C THR A 429 -7.00 39.06 -12.06
N VAL A 430 -6.94 39.05 -13.39
CA VAL A 430 -8.09 39.32 -14.27
C VAL A 430 -8.40 38.15 -15.20
N SER A 431 -7.51 37.18 -15.32
CA SER A 431 -7.71 35.92 -16.05
C SER A 431 -6.73 34.86 -15.55
N ALA A 432 -7.08 33.58 -15.68
CA ALA A 432 -6.21 32.46 -15.35
C ALA A 432 -6.49 31.29 -16.32
N THR A 433 -5.52 30.38 -16.45
CA THR A 433 -5.69 29.10 -17.15
C THR A 433 -5.30 27.94 -16.24
N SER A 434 -5.91 26.77 -16.48
CA SER A 434 -5.65 25.54 -15.74
C SER A 434 -4.17 25.16 -15.68
N PRO A 435 -3.76 24.30 -14.72
CA PRO A 435 -2.42 23.72 -14.68
C PRO A 435 -1.94 23.25 -16.06
N LEU A 436 -0.79 23.75 -16.50
CA LEU A 436 -0.28 23.42 -17.82
C LEU A 436 0.68 22.23 -17.70
N GLY A 437 0.41 21.15 -18.44
CA GLY A 437 1.36 20.04 -18.60
C GLY A 437 2.56 20.38 -19.50
N THR A 438 2.67 21.63 -19.96
CA THR A 438 3.67 22.09 -20.95
C THR A 438 4.30 23.42 -20.52
N SER A 439 5.53 23.69 -20.97
CA SER A 439 6.29 24.93 -20.69
C SER A 439 5.79 26.18 -21.43
N SER A 440 4.70 26.11 -22.20
CA SER A 440 4.13 27.24 -22.94
C SER A 440 2.68 27.51 -22.57
N TYR A 441 2.24 28.76 -22.65
CA TYR A 441 0.87 29.16 -22.32
C TYR A 441 0.28 30.17 -23.31
N LYS A 442 -1.05 30.22 -23.37
CA LYS A 442 -1.84 31.23 -24.09
C LYS A 442 -3.10 31.57 -23.29
N ILE A 443 -3.23 32.82 -22.84
CA ILE A 443 -4.35 33.27 -22.00
C ILE A 443 -4.99 34.52 -22.62
N LYS A 444 -6.32 34.57 -22.64
CA LYS A 444 -7.08 35.72 -23.18
C LYS A 444 -7.02 36.91 -22.22
N VAL A 445 -6.65 38.08 -22.73
CA VAL A 445 -6.64 39.36 -21.99
C VAL A 445 -8.04 39.97 -22.00
N PRO A 446 -8.60 40.39 -20.85
CA PRO A 446 -9.87 41.11 -20.83
C PRO A 446 -9.73 42.54 -21.40
N THR A 447 -10.44 42.85 -22.49
CA THR A 447 -10.36 44.12 -23.24
C THR A 447 -11.48 45.12 -22.93
N GLY A 448 -12.23 44.94 -21.82
CA GLY A 448 -13.48 45.66 -21.59
C GLY A 448 -13.40 47.18 -21.37
N LYS A 449 -12.36 47.71 -20.70
CA LYS A 449 -12.23 49.14 -20.39
C LYS A 449 -11.27 49.84 -21.36
N LEU A 450 -11.69 50.97 -21.93
CA LEU A 450 -10.87 51.79 -22.82
C LEU A 450 -9.64 52.35 -22.10
N GLY A 451 -8.60 52.68 -22.86
CA GLY A 451 -7.37 53.29 -22.35
C GLY A 451 -6.16 52.37 -22.42
N VAL A 452 -5.04 52.84 -21.86
CA VAL A 452 -3.78 52.08 -21.82
C VAL A 452 -3.71 51.30 -20.52
N TRP A 453 -3.58 49.99 -20.62
CA TRP A 453 -3.47 49.09 -19.47
C TRP A 453 -2.15 48.34 -19.49
N GLN A 454 -1.61 48.07 -18.31
CA GLN A 454 -0.45 47.20 -18.13
C GLN A 454 -0.88 45.85 -17.60
N PHE A 455 -0.39 44.81 -18.25
CA PHE A 455 -0.65 43.42 -17.88
C PHE A 455 0.68 42.70 -17.64
N ARG A 456 0.68 41.71 -16.75
CA ARG A 456 1.80 40.78 -16.56
C ARG A 456 1.26 39.37 -16.33
N THR A 457 2.09 38.37 -16.53
CA THR A 457 1.76 36.99 -16.18
C THR A 457 2.49 36.57 -14.92
N VAL A 458 1.80 35.79 -14.07
CA VAL A 458 2.36 35.23 -12.84
C VAL A 458 2.01 33.76 -12.69
N THR A 459 2.91 32.95 -12.15
CA THR A 459 2.58 31.57 -11.74
C THR A 459 1.96 31.55 -10.33
N ALA A 460 1.24 30.49 -9.98
CA ALA A 460 0.87 30.24 -8.59
C ALA A 460 2.10 29.88 -7.74
N ALA A 461 2.13 30.33 -6.48
CA ALA A 461 3.06 29.80 -5.48
C ALA A 461 2.71 28.33 -5.17
N THR A 462 3.70 27.54 -4.74
CA THR A 462 3.51 26.12 -4.44
C THR A 462 4.12 25.77 -3.09
N SER A 463 3.50 24.83 -2.38
CA SER A 463 4.06 24.17 -1.19
C SER A 463 4.78 22.86 -1.54
N SER A 464 4.93 22.55 -2.84
CA SER A 464 5.64 21.36 -3.28
C SER A 464 7.12 21.47 -2.90
N PRO A 465 7.69 20.44 -2.24
CA PRO A 465 9.12 20.41 -1.91
C PRO A 465 10.02 20.24 -3.15
N THR A 466 9.44 19.90 -4.30
CA THR A 466 10.16 19.59 -5.56
C THR A 466 10.19 20.73 -6.58
N LEU A 467 9.53 21.86 -6.31
CA LEU A 467 9.40 22.98 -7.26
C LEU A 467 9.75 24.31 -6.56
N VAL A 468 10.16 25.34 -7.33
CA VAL A 468 10.52 26.66 -6.79
C VAL A 468 9.35 27.25 -5.98
N ALA A 469 9.52 27.48 -4.68
CA ALA A 469 8.44 27.93 -3.80
C ALA A 469 7.80 29.26 -4.25
N GLY A 470 8.60 30.17 -4.80
CA GLY A 470 8.17 31.48 -5.29
C GLY A 470 7.39 31.46 -6.61
N ALA A 471 6.57 32.49 -6.82
CA ALA A 471 5.92 32.75 -8.11
C ALA A 471 6.89 33.46 -9.07
N ALA A 472 6.92 33.06 -10.34
CA ALA A 472 7.58 33.82 -11.38
C ALA A 472 6.66 34.91 -11.90
N VAL A 473 7.23 36.05 -12.29
CA VAL A 473 6.52 37.24 -12.75
C VAL A 473 7.15 37.73 -14.05
N SER A 474 6.37 37.87 -15.11
CA SER A 474 6.88 38.44 -16.36
C SER A 474 7.01 39.96 -16.29
N ALA A 475 7.83 40.52 -17.19
CA ALA A 475 7.82 41.95 -17.44
C ALA A 475 6.40 42.43 -17.86
N PRO A 476 5.95 43.61 -17.40
CA PRO A 476 4.68 44.20 -17.83
C PRO A 476 4.63 44.51 -19.33
N ARG A 477 3.47 44.29 -19.95
CA ARG A 477 3.17 44.66 -21.34
C ARG A 477 2.01 45.66 -21.38
N LYS A 478 2.19 46.73 -22.15
CA LYS A 478 1.15 47.75 -22.37
C LYS A 478 0.23 47.35 -23.51
N VAL A 479 -1.08 47.50 -23.30
CA VAL A 479 -2.11 47.31 -24.32
C VAL A 479 -3.01 48.53 -24.31
N ARG A 480 -3.13 49.19 -25.46
CA ARG A 480 -4.06 50.30 -25.67
C ARG A 480 -5.38 49.74 -26.22
N ILE A 481 -6.43 49.86 -25.42
CA ILE A 481 -7.78 49.45 -25.78
C ILE A 481 -8.51 50.66 -26.36
N LEU A 482 -8.93 50.52 -27.61
CA LEU A 482 -9.59 51.53 -28.41
C LEU A 482 -11.10 51.26 -28.46
N ARG A 483 -11.87 52.33 -28.71
CA ARG A 483 -13.33 52.29 -28.83
C ARG A 483 -13.76 51.31 -29.91
#